data_AF-A0A1E8UFC2-F1
#
_entry.id   AF-A0A1E8UFC2-F1
#
_cell.length_a   1.000
_cell.length_b   1.000
_cell.length_c   1.000
_cell.angle_alpha   90.00
_cell.angle_beta   90.00
_cell.angle_gamma   90.00
#
_symmetry.space_group_name_H-M   'P 1'
#
loop_
_entity.id
_entity.type
_entity.pdbx_description
1 polymer ?
#
loop_
_entity_poly.entity_id
_entity_poly.type
_entity_poly.pdbx_seq_one_letter_code
_entity_poly.pdbx_strand_id
1 'polypeptide(L)'
;MRAPIAVIMSVGVLGILFMVTRMGASGDMGRNGAVGIRTKATQRSDAAWHAGHAAALPVARTACLVVLVVDLICLVLIFAGPEALTPWLGIVPAVALLIAVVPIVLAATKGADAAPPASGP
;
A
#
# COMPACT_ATOMS: atom_id res chain seq x y z
N MET A 1 9.75 -7.95 28.02
CA MET A 1 10.08 -8.54 26.71
C MET A 1 9.78 -7.49 25.65
N ARG A 2 10.73 -7.10 24.80
CA ARG A 2 10.49 -6.12 23.72
C ARG A 2 9.89 -6.87 22.52
N ALA A 3 8.62 -6.61 22.19
CA ALA A 3 7.90 -7.33 21.15
C ALA A 3 7.72 -6.44 19.90
N PRO A 4 8.28 -6.80 18.74
CA PRO A 4 8.21 -6.00 17.52
C PRO A 4 6.86 -6.17 16.78
N ILE A 5 5.74 -6.20 17.50
CA ILE A 5 4.40 -6.49 16.95
C ILE A 5 4.05 -5.53 15.82
N ALA A 6 4.30 -4.22 16.01
CA ALA A 6 4.02 -3.20 15.00
C ALA A 6 4.80 -3.43 13.70
N VAL A 7 6.09 -3.80 13.80
CA VAL A 7 6.94 -4.10 12.64
C VAL A 7 6.45 -5.35 11.92
N ILE A 8 6.12 -6.42 12.66
CA ILE A 8 5.59 -7.66 12.08
C ILE A 8 4.28 -7.41 11.33
N MET A 9 3.35 -6.68 11.95
CA MET A 9 2.08 -6.33 11.33
C MET A 9 2.29 -5.42 10.11
N SER A 10 3.22 -4.47 10.19
CA SER A 10 3.54 -3.58 9.09
C SER A 10 4.02 -4.35 7.86
N VAL A 11 4.97 -5.27 8.03
CA VAL A 11 5.47 -6.13 6.94
C VAL A 11 4.33 -6.94 6.31
N GLY A 12 3.40 -7.46 7.12
CA GLY A 12 2.21 -8.15 6.63
C GLY A 12 1.33 -7.24 5.76
N VAL A 13 1.06 -6.01 6.22
CA VAL A 13 0.29 -5.01 5.48
C VAL A 13 0.98 -4.60 4.18
N LEU A 14 2.31 -4.41 4.18
CA LEU A 14 3.09 -4.12 2.97
C LEU A 14 2.96 -5.22 1.92
N GLY A 15 3.03 -6.48 2.35
CA GLY A 15 2.83 -7.65 1.49
C GLY A 15 1.44 -7.64 0.86
N ILE A 16 0.40 -7.43 1.66
CA ILE A 16 -0.99 -7.34 1.17
C ILE A 16 -1.14 -6.19 0.19
N LEU A 17 -0.67 -4.98 0.54
CA LEU A 17 -0.80 -3.78 -0.28
C LEU A 17 -0.15 -3.98 -1.64
N PHE A 18 1.08 -4.49 -1.67
CA PHE A 18 1.80 -4.74 -2.90
C PHE A 18 1.10 -5.83 -3.74
N MET A 19 0.67 -6.92 -3.10
CA MET A 19 0.00 -8.03 -3.77
C MET A 19 -1.32 -7.62 -4.41
N VAL A 20 -2.20 -6.91 -3.69
CA VAL A 20 -3.48 -6.45 -4.25
C VAL A 20 -3.29 -5.42 -5.34
N THR A 21 -2.28 -4.55 -5.20
CA THR A 21 -1.93 -3.58 -6.26
C THR A 21 -1.48 -4.30 -7.52
N ARG A 22 -0.60 -5.30 -7.38
CA ARG A 22 -0.11 -6.11 -8.49
C ARG A 22 -1.22 -6.92 -9.16
N MET A 23 -2.08 -7.59 -8.40
CA MET A 23 -3.17 -8.40 -8.95
C MET A 23 -4.18 -7.56 -9.74
N GLY A 24 -4.50 -6.34 -9.28
CA GLY A 24 -5.32 -5.40 -10.05
C GLY A 24 -4.61 -4.95 -11.34
N ALA A 25 -3.29 -4.77 -11.29
CA ALA A 25 -2.47 -4.38 -12.42
C ALA A 25 -2.18 -5.51 -13.43
N SER A 26 -2.30 -6.78 -13.04
CA SER A 26 -2.15 -7.93 -13.95
C SER A 26 -3.47 -8.44 -14.52
N GLY A 27 -4.61 -7.99 -13.97
CA GLY A 27 -5.93 -8.47 -14.36
C GLY A 27 -6.37 -9.75 -13.64
N ASP A 28 -5.56 -10.25 -12.70
CA ASP A 28 -5.87 -11.44 -11.89
C ASP A 28 -7.00 -11.19 -10.87
N MET A 29 -7.35 -9.91 -10.66
CA MET A 29 -8.42 -9.48 -9.77
C MET A 29 -9.41 -8.61 -10.53
N GLY A 30 -10.64 -9.10 -10.67
CA GLY A 30 -11.74 -8.32 -11.25
C GLY A 30 -12.13 -7.11 -10.38
N ARG A 31 -12.74 -6.11 -11.02
CA ARG A 31 -13.20 -4.85 -10.38
C ARG A 31 -14.17 -5.04 -9.20
N ASN A 32 -14.83 -6.18 -9.13
CA ASN A 32 -15.76 -6.57 -8.05
C ASN A 32 -15.08 -7.33 -6.90
N GLY A 33 -13.76 -7.38 -6.85
CA GLY A 33 -13.04 -7.96 -5.71
C GLY A 33 -13.33 -7.23 -4.40
N ALA A 34 -13.42 -7.99 -3.29
CA ALA A 34 -13.56 -7.42 -1.95
C ALA A 34 -12.30 -6.65 -1.47
N VAL A 35 -11.22 -6.68 -2.26
CA VAL A 35 -9.89 -6.16 -1.95
C VAL A 35 -9.37 -5.29 -3.10
N GLY A 36 -8.43 -4.38 -2.83
CA GLY A 36 -7.81 -3.47 -3.82
C GLY A 36 -8.06 -1.98 -3.54
N ILE A 37 -7.61 -1.11 -4.46
CA ILE A 37 -7.74 0.35 -4.33
C ILE A 37 -9.11 0.77 -4.85
N ARG A 38 -10.08 0.96 -3.94
CA ARG A 38 -11.48 1.21 -4.26
C ARG A 38 -11.83 2.69 -4.14
N THR A 39 -11.73 3.38 -5.27
CA THR A 39 -12.16 4.78 -5.44
C THR A 39 -13.25 4.86 -6.49
N LYS A 40 -14.01 5.95 -6.52
CA LYS A 40 -15.01 6.18 -7.58
C LYS A 40 -14.41 6.04 -8.99
N ALA A 41 -13.15 6.50 -9.17
CA ALA A 41 -12.44 6.40 -10.45
C ALA A 41 -12.08 4.94 -10.80
N THR A 42 -11.42 4.22 -9.89
CA THR A 42 -10.97 2.84 -10.14
C THR A 42 -12.13 1.85 -10.30
N GLN A 43 -13.30 2.13 -9.74
CA GLN A 43 -14.48 1.25 -9.84
C GLN A 43 -15.39 1.56 -11.04
N ARG A 44 -15.04 2.55 -11.88
CA ARG A 44 -15.88 3.00 -13.00
C ARG A 44 -16.01 1.99 -14.13
N SER A 45 -14.93 1.30 -14.48
CA SER A 45 -14.86 0.30 -15.55
C SER A 45 -13.72 -0.67 -15.28
N ASP A 46 -13.72 -1.85 -15.90
CA ASP A 46 -12.61 -2.80 -15.76
C ASP A 46 -11.30 -2.23 -16.32
N ALA A 47 -11.41 -1.41 -17.38
CA ALA A 47 -10.28 -0.63 -17.91
C ALA A 47 -9.75 0.39 -16.87
N ALA A 48 -10.64 1.11 -16.17
CA ALA A 48 -10.23 2.05 -15.12
C ALA A 48 -9.63 1.34 -13.90
N TRP A 49 -10.15 0.16 -13.56
CA TRP A 49 -9.59 -0.69 -12.51
C TRP A 49 -8.15 -1.08 -12.83
N HIS A 50 -7.93 -1.65 -14.02
CA HIS A 50 -6.61 -2.09 -14.46
C HIS A 50 -5.63 -0.92 -14.59
N ALA A 51 -6.03 0.16 -15.28
CA ALA A 51 -5.19 1.34 -15.48
C ALA A 51 -4.80 2.02 -14.16
N GLY A 52 -5.74 2.11 -13.21
CA GLY A 52 -5.46 2.65 -11.89
C GLY A 52 -4.45 1.80 -11.12
N HIS A 53 -4.64 0.50 -11.05
CA HIS A 53 -3.70 -0.39 -10.35
C HIS A 53 -2.33 -0.44 -11.03
N ALA A 54 -2.28 -0.42 -12.37
CA ALA A 54 -1.05 -0.34 -13.13
C ALA A 54 -0.26 0.96 -12.86
N ALA A 55 -0.95 2.11 -12.79
CA ALA A 55 -0.33 3.38 -12.42
C ALA A 55 0.13 3.42 -10.96
N ALA A 56 -0.60 2.76 -10.06
CA ALA A 56 -0.25 2.70 -8.65
C ALA A 56 0.92 1.75 -8.35
N LEU A 57 1.13 0.70 -9.15
CA LEU A 57 2.14 -0.33 -8.90
C LEU A 57 3.58 0.18 -8.69
N PRO A 58 4.16 1.05 -9.55
CA PRO A 58 5.51 1.57 -9.32
C PRO A 58 5.60 2.45 -8.05
N VAL A 59 4.52 3.17 -7.73
CA VAL A 59 4.42 4.00 -6.51
C VAL A 59 4.34 3.10 -5.28
N ALA A 60 3.49 2.07 -5.32
CA ALA A 60 3.36 1.08 -4.25
C ALA A 60 4.68 0.35 -4.01
N ARG A 61 5.41 -0.04 -5.07
CA ARG A 61 6.74 -0.66 -4.93
C ARG A 61 7.71 0.26 -4.18
N THR A 62 7.78 1.52 -4.57
CA THR A 62 8.68 2.50 -3.95
C THR A 62 8.28 2.76 -2.50
N ALA A 63 6.99 2.98 -2.25
CA ALA A 63 6.46 3.22 -0.92
C ALA A 63 6.69 2.02 0.01
N CYS A 64 6.44 0.79 -0.45
CA CYS A 64 6.70 -0.42 0.32
C CYS A 64 8.19 -0.57 0.66
N LEU A 65 9.09 -0.27 -0.27
CA LEU A 65 10.54 -0.30 0.01
C LEU A 65 10.93 0.74 1.06
N VAL A 66 10.40 1.96 0.98
CA VAL A 66 10.67 3.02 1.97
C VAL A 66 10.17 2.62 3.35
N VAL A 67 8.93 2.13 3.46
CA VAL A 67 8.38 1.68 4.75
C VAL A 67 9.16 0.47 5.29
N LEU A 68 9.59 -0.46 4.43
CA LEU A 68 10.41 -1.59 4.85
C LEU A 68 11.76 -1.14 5.45
N VAL A 69 12.38 -0.11 4.88
CA VAL A 69 13.61 0.48 5.45
C VAL A 69 13.32 1.13 6.82
N VAL A 70 12.20 1.83 6.97
CA VAL A 70 11.77 2.40 8.26
C VAL A 70 11.53 1.30 9.29
N ASP A 71 10.88 0.20 8.89
CA ASP A 71 10.63 -0.97 9.72
C ASP A 71 11.93 -1.64 10.19
N LEU A 72 12.93 -1.76 9.31
CA LEU A 72 14.24 -2.29 9.67
C LEU A 72 14.95 -1.38 10.68
N ILE A 73 14.89 -0.05 10.50
CA ILE A 73 15.45 0.90 11.46
C ILE A 73 14.73 0.76 12.82
N CYS A 74 13.40 0.69 12.83
CA CYS A 74 12.63 0.50 14.05
C CYS A 74 12.99 -0.82 14.74
N LEU A 75 13.14 -1.90 13.98
CA LEU A 75 13.53 -3.21 14.51
C LEU A 75 14.89 -3.16 15.20
N VAL A 76 15.89 -2.53 14.57
CA VAL A 76 17.21 -2.34 15.18
C VAL A 76 17.10 -1.51 16.46
N LEU A 77 16.35 -0.40 16.45
CA LEU A 77 16.19 0.47 17.61
C LEU A 77 15.40 -0.19 18.74
N ILE A 78 14.47 -1.11 18.45
CA ILE A 78 13.76 -1.88 19.47
C ILE A 78 14.76 -2.71 20.29
N PHE A 79 15.76 -3.34 19.65
CA PHE A 79 16.69 -4.23 20.35
C PHE A 79 17.98 -3.55 20.83
N ALA A 80 18.49 -2.57 20.10
CA ALA A 80 19.77 -1.91 20.38
C ALA A 80 19.62 -0.46 20.85
N GLY A 81 18.42 0.12 20.77
CA GLY A 81 18.18 1.52 21.11
C GLY A 81 17.82 1.79 22.58
N PRO A 82 17.75 3.08 22.96
CA PRO A 82 17.32 3.51 24.28
C PRO A 82 15.88 3.09 24.59
N GLU A 83 15.62 2.69 25.84
CA GLU A 83 14.29 2.23 26.28
C GLU A 83 13.21 3.30 26.13
N ALA A 84 13.57 4.57 26.29
CA ALA A 84 12.70 5.71 26.11
C ALA A 84 12.08 5.81 24.70
N LEU A 85 12.67 5.18 23.67
CA LEU A 85 12.15 5.18 22.31
C LEU A 85 11.09 4.11 22.07
N THR A 86 11.06 3.04 22.86
CA THR A 86 10.18 1.87 22.68
C THR A 86 8.71 2.20 22.39
N PRO A 87 8.03 3.12 23.12
CA PRO A 87 6.63 3.43 22.83
C PRO A 87 6.44 4.05 21.44
N TRP A 88 7.39 4.89 21.00
CA TRP A 88 7.33 5.55 19.70
C TRP A 88 7.58 4.59 18.54
N LEU A 89 8.44 3.60 18.73
CA LEU A 89 8.76 2.58 17.72
C LEU A 89 7.58 1.66 17.39
N GLY A 90 6.55 1.62 18.25
CA GLY A 90 5.27 0.96 17.94
C GLY A 90 4.35 1.78 17.03
N ILE A 91 4.53 3.10 16.99
CA ILE A 91 3.66 4.05 16.26
C ILE A 91 4.24 4.38 14.88
N VAL A 92 5.57 4.52 14.80
CA VAL A 92 6.27 4.94 13.56
C VAL A 92 5.92 4.07 12.34
N PRO A 93 5.95 2.71 12.41
CA PRO A 93 5.54 1.86 11.28
C PRO A 93 4.11 2.13 10.80
N ALA A 94 3.17 2.30 11.74
CA ALA A 94 1.77 2.56 11.41
C ALA A 94 1.58 3.92 10.73
N VAL A 95 2.26 4.96 11.22
CA VAL A 95 2.22 6.30 10.60
C VAL A 95 2.87 6.28 9.22
N ALA A 96 4.00 5.58 9.06
CA ALA A 96 4.67 5.43 7.76
C ALA A 96 3.76 4.74 6.73
N LEU A 97 3.03 3.71 7.13
CA LEU A 97 2.02 3.06 6.28
C LEU A 97 0.90 4.02 5.87
N LEU A 98 0.34 4.78 6.82
CA LEU A 98 -0.73 5.73 6.51
C LEU A 98 -0.29 6.81 5.52
N ILE A 99 0.93 7.32 5.69
CA ILE A 99 1.52 8.30 4.76
C ILE A 99 1.74 7.66 3.37
N ALA A 100 2.26 6.43 3.33
CA ALA A 100 2.52 5.69 2.09
C ALA A 100 1.27 5.44 1.24
N VAL A 101 0.10 5.27 1.87
CA VAL A 101 -1.17 5.03 1.16
C VAL A 101 -1.57 6.22 0.28
N VAL A 102 -1.31 7.44 0.71
CA VAL A 102 -1.75 8.66 0.01
C VAL A 102 -1.25 8.72 -1.46
N PRO A 103 0.06 8.70 -1.75
CA PRO A 103 0.54 8.75 -3.13
C PRO A 103 0.10 7.53 -3.96
N ILE A 104 -0.08 6.36 -3.34
CA ILE A 104 -0.55 5.15 -4.01
C ILE A 104 -1.99 5.34 -4.51
N VAL A 105 -2.87 5.85 -3.65
CA VAL A 105 -4.27 6.14 -4.00
C VAL A 105 -4.34 7.24 -5.05
N LEU A 106 -3.55 8.31 -4.92
CA LEU A 106 -3.51 9.39 -5.90
C LEU A 106 -3.06 8.90 -7.28
N ALA A 107 -2.03 8.06 -7.34
CA ALA A 107 -1.58 7.45 -8.59
C ALA A 107 -2.66 6.54 -9.19
N ALA A 108 -3.35 5.76 -8.35
CA ALA A 108 -4.45 4.91 -8.79
C ALA A 108 -5.61 5.70 -9.39
N THR A 109 -6.05 6.76 -8.71
CA THR A 109 -7.11 7.65 -9.18
C THR A 109 -6.72 8.31 -10.49
N LYS A 110 -5.51 8.88 -10.58
CA LYS A 110 -5.01 9.51 -11.81
C LYS A 110 -4.94 8.52 -12.99
N GLY A 111 -4.48 7.29 -12.75
CA GLY A 111 -4.43 6.25 -13.77
C GLY A 111 -5.83 5.83 -14.23
N ALA A 112 -6.78 5.71 -13.31
CA ALA A 112 -8.16 5.36 -13.60
C ALA A 112 -8.93 6.44 -14.35
N ASP A 113 -8.67 7.72 -14.04
CA ASP A 113 -9.30 8.86 -14.73
C ASP A 113 -8.83 8.99 -16.19
N ALA A 114 -7.60 8.55 -16.49
CA ALA A 114 -7.08 8.51 -17.85
C ALA A 114 -7.64 7.34 -18.70
N ALA A 115 -8.35 6.39 -18.07
CA ALA A 115 -8.88 5.23 -18.78
C ALA A 115 -10.17 5.57 -19.55
N PRO A 116 -10.44 4.90 -20.68
CA PRO A 116 -11.69 5.08 -21.43
C PRO A 116 -12.95 4.90 -20.57
N PRO A 117 -14.09 5.51 -20.97
CA PRO A 117 -15.41 5.23 -20.40
C PRO A 117 -15.70 3.73 -20.36
N ALA A 118 -16.60 3.29 -19.48
CA ALA A 118 -17.13 1.93 -19.58
C ALA A 118 -17.71 1.76 -20.99
N SER A 119 -17.28 0.71 -21.71
CA SER A 119 -17.99 0.29 -22.91
C SER A 119 -19.42 -0.04 -22.47
N GLY A 120 -20.40 0.62 -23.09
CA GLY A 120 -21.81 0.42 -22.79
C GLY A 120 -22.24 -1.03 -23.04
N PRO A 121 -23.41 -1.44 -22.49
CA PRO A 121 -24.00 -2.74 -22.79
C PRO A 121 -24.26 -2.94 -24.28
#